data_AF-A0A6N6MCS3-F1
#
_entry.id   AF-A0A6N6MCS3-F1
#
_cell.length_a   1.000
_cell.length_b   1.000
_cell.length_c   1.000
_cell.angle_alpha   90.00
_cell.angle_beta   90.00
_cell.angle_gamma   90.00
#
_symmetry.space_group_name_H-M   'P 1'
#
loop_
_entity.id
_entity.type
_entity.pdbx_description
1 polymer ?
#
loop_
_entity_poly.entity_id
_entity_poly.type
_entity_poly.pdbx_seq_one_letter_code
_entity_poly.pdbx_strand_id
1 'polypeptide(L)' 'MKKALKVISLVSIFGFLVLWVLNKFSVEFDFNTVEIQSIFVLIYLVSSLKYYKMSIDDKDTEIENLKAKLNV' A
#
# COMPACT_ATOMS: atom_id res chain seq x y z
N MET A 1 9.19 -10.01 -2.42
CA MET A 1 9.04 -8.66 -1.82
C MET A 1 7.79 -7.92 -2.31
N LYS A 2 7.50 -7.87 -3.61
CA LYS A 2 6.29 -7.21 -4.17
C LYS A 2 4.95 -7.70 -3.58
N LYS A 3 4.78 -9.02 -3.38
CA LYS A 3 3.60 -9.61 -2.72
C LYS A 3 3.44 -9.13 -1.26
N ALA A 4 4.53 -9.00 -0.52
CA ALA A 4 4.50 -8.53 0.87
C ALA A 4 4.08 -7.06 0.95
N LEU A 5 4.59 -6.19 0.07
CA LEU A 5 4.17 -4.78 0.00
C LEU A 5 2.68 -4.64 -0.30
N LYS A 6 2.15 -5.49 -1.19
CA LYS A 6 0.72 -5.55 -1.50
C LYS A 6 -0.12 -5.96 -0.28
N VAL A 7 0.33 -6.98 0.46
CA VAL A 7 -0.35 -7.43 1.69
C VAL A 7 -0.30 -6.37 2.78
N ILE A 8 0.86 -5.74 3.02
CA ILE A 8 1.01 -4.67 4.02
C ILE A 8 0.11 -3.49 3.68
N SER A 9 0.10 -3.04 2.42
CA SER A 9 -0.81 -1.99 1.95
C SER A 9 -2.27 -2.36 2.24
N LEU A 10 -2.68 -3.59 1.90
CA LEU A 10 -4.04 -4.07 2.14
C LEU A 10 -4.39 -4.06 3.64
N VAL A 11 -3.53 -4.63 4.49
CA VAL A 11 -3.75 -4.69 5.94
C VAL A 11 -3.81 -3.28 6.54
N SER A 12 -2.96 -2.36 6.08
CA SER A 12 -2.96 -0.98 6.58
C SER A 12 -4.24 -0.23 6.25
N ILE A 13 -4.79 -0.36 5.04
CA ILE A 13 -6.04 0.31 4.68
C ILE A 13 -7.25 -0.30 5.42
N PHE A 14 -7.27 -1.61 5.62
CA PHE A 14 -8.31 -2.27 6.43
C PHE A 14 -8.21 -1.88 7.90
N GLY A 15 -7.01 -1.82 8.47
CA GLY A 15 -6.78 -1.35 9.85
C GLY A 15 -7.24 0.08 10.06
N PHE A 16 -6.92 0.97 9.11
CA PHE A 16 -7.42 2.35 9.10
C PHE A 16 -8.96 2.39 9.08
N LEU A 17 -9.60 1.63 8.20
CA LEU A 17 -11.07 1.59 8.10
C LEU A 17 -11.73 1.16 9.40
N VAL A 18 -11.22 0.10 10.04
CA VAL A 18 -11.75 -0.37 11.33
C VAL A 18 -11.61 0.70 12.41
N LEU A 19 -10.42 1.30 12.55
CA LEU A 19 -10.19 2.36 13.52
C LEU A 19 -11.05 3.59 13.26
N TRP A 20 -11.26 3.95 11.99
CA TRP A 20 -12.09 5.08 11.60
C TRP A 20 -13.57 4.84 11.95
N VAL A 21 -14.08 3.63 11.70
CA VAL A 21 -15.44 3.23 12.06
C VAL A 21 -15.61 3.24 13.59
N LEU A 22 -14.68 2.65 14.34
CA LEU A 22 -14.74 2.63 15.81
C LEU A 22 -14.73 4.04 16.41
N ASN A 23 -13.89 4.93 15.89
CA ASN A 23 -13.86 6.33 16.30
C ASN A 23 -15.18 7.05 16.01
N LYS A 24 -15.85 6.73 14.90
CA LYS A 24 -17.15 7.31 14.53
C LYS A 24 -18.29 6.86 15.45
N PHE A 25 -18.17 5.69 16.06
CA PHE A 25 -19.11 5.20 17.08
C PHE A 25 -18.78 5.66 18.50
N SER A 26 -17.89 6.65 18.65
CA SER A 26 -17.45 7.20 19.94
C SER A 26 -16.92 6.13 20.90
N VAL A 27 -16.35 5.05 20.36
CA VAL A 27 -15.64 4.06 21.16
C VAL A 27 -14.33 4.70 21.60
N GLU A 28 -14.28 5.11 22.86
CA GLU A 28 -13.09 5.70 23.45
C GLU A 28 -12.02 4.63 23.67
N PHE A 29 -10.80 4.94 23.24
CA PHE A 29 -9.61 4.15 23.53
C PHE A 29 -8.63 5.04 24.27
N ASP A 30 -7.86 4.47 25.21
CA ASP A 30 -6.85 5.19 26.01
C ASP A 30 -5.67 5.75 25.19
N PHE A 31 -5.65 5.51 23.88
CA PHE A 31 -4.58 5.91 22.96
C PHE A 31 -5.09 6.88 21.89
N ASN A 32 -4.22 7.75 21.39
CA ASN A 32 -4.56 8.75 20.37
C ASN A 32 -4.90 8.08 19.03
N THR A 33 -6.19 7.79 18.82
CA THR A 33 -6.73 7.09 17.65
C THR A 33 -6.43 7.82 16.34
N VAL A 34 -6.36 9.15 16.36
CA VAL A 34 -6.09 10.00 15.18
C VAL A 34 -4.64 9.84 14.70
N GLU A 35 -3.68 9.77 15.62
CA GLU A 35 -2.26 9.54 15.28
C GLU A 35 -2.07 8.14 14.68
N ILE A 36 -2.67 7.11 15.29
CA ILE A 36 -2.58 5.74 14.80
C ILE A 36 -3.21 5.60 13.40
N GLN A 37 -4.38 6.20 13.19
CA GLN A 37 -5.02 6.26 11.87
C GLN A 37 -4.10 6.90 10.83
N SER A 38 -3.44 8.01 11.18
CA SER A 38 -2.51 8.71 10.29
C SER A 38 -1.30 7.84 9.93
N ILE A 39 -0.74 7.10 10.90
CA ILE A 39 0.36 6.15 10.67
C ILE A 39 -0.07 5.05 9.69
N PHE A 40 -1.27 4.48 9.83
CA PHE A 40 -1.78 3.47 8.90
C PHE A 40 -1.90 4.00 7.46
N VAL A 41 -2.38 5.24 7.31
CA VAL A 41 -2.46 5.89 5.99
C VAL A 41 -1.06 6.09 5.39
N LEU A 42 -0.08 6.52 6.19
CA LEU A 42 1.30 6.69 5.73
C LEU A 42 1.93 5.36 5.29
N ILE A 43 1.75 4.29 6.08
CA ILE A 43 2.25 2.95 5.73
C ILE A 43 1.60 2.46 4.44
N TYR A 44 0.28 2.64 4.29
CA TYR A 44 -0.43 2.32 3.06
C TYR A 44 0.16 3.08 1.87
N LEU A 45 0.36 4.39 2.01
CA LEU A 45 0.84 5.25 0.93
C LEU A 45 2.24 4.83 0.48
N VAL A 46 3.18 4.70 1.41
CA VAL A 46 4.57 4.33 1.12
C VAL A 46 4.65 2.93 0.52
N SER A 47 3.92 1.96 1.09
CA SER A 47 3.92 0.58 0.60
C SER A 47 3.33 0.47 -0.80
N SER A 48 2.24 1.20 -1.05
CA SER A 48 1.58 1.24 -2.36
C SER A 48 2.48 1.89 -3.40
N LEU A 49 3.10 3.03 -3.09
CA LEU A 49 4.02 3.70 -4.00
C LEU A 49 5.19 2.79 -4.39
N LYS A 50 5.78 2.10 -3.41
CA LYS A 50 6.88 1.17 -3.64
C LYS A 50 6.44 -0.05 -4.47
N TYR A 51 5.24 -0.57 -4.22
CA TYR A 51 4.66 -1.66 -5.01
C TYR A 51 4.45 -1.24 -6.48
N TYR A 52 3.87 -0.06 -6.70
CA TYR A 52 3.61 0.45 -8.05
C TYR A 52 4.89 0.74 -8.81
N LYS A 53 5.89 1.36 -8.18
CA LYS A 53 7.21 1.58 -8.78
C LYS A 53 7.82 0.26 -9.27
N MET A 54 7.89 -0.72 -8.39
CA MET A 54 8.40 -2.05 -8.75
C MET A 54 7.57 -2.71 -9.86
N SER A 55 6.26 -2.42 -9.94
CA SER A 55 5.43 -2.95 -11.01
C SER A 55 5.57 -2.26 -12.35
N ILE A 56 6.02 -1.03 -12.38
CA ILE A 56 6.34 -0.33 -13.62
C ILE A 56 7.69 -0.84 -14.13
N ASP A 57 8.69 -0.90 -13.25
CA ASP A 57 10.03 -1.42 -13.60
C ASP A 57 9.98 -2.85 -14.19
N ASP A 58 9.18 -3.73 -13.58
CA ASP A 58 8.96 -5.10 -14.10
C ASP A 58 8.37 -5.10 -15.52
N LYS A 59 7.42 -4.19 -15.80
CA LYS A 59 6.74 -4.08 -17.09
C LYS A 59 7.64 -3.47 -18.16
N ASP A 60 8.43 -2.46 -17.80
CA ASP A 60 9.39 -1.83 -18.71
C ASP A 60 10.46 -2.84 -19.13
N THR A 61 10.94 -3.65 -18.19
CA THR A 61 11.86 -4.76 -18.48
C THR A 61 11.22 -5.79 -19.42
N GLU A 62 9.95 -6.12 -19.23
CA GLU A 62 9.23 -7.03 -20.12
C GLU A 62 9.07 -6.44 -21.53
N ILE A 63 8.79 -5.15 -21.64
CA ILE A 63 8.70 -4.43 -22.92
C ILE A 63 10.05 -4.43 -23.65
N GLU A 64 11.15 -4.15 -22.97
CA GLU A 64 12.50 -4.20 -23.58
C GLU A 64 12.85 -5.60 -24.08
N ASN A 65 12.53 -6.63 -23.30
CA ASN A 65 12.72 -8.02 -23.73
C ASN A 65 11.87 -8.38 -24.94
N LEU A 66 10.64 -7.90 -25.01
CA LEU A 66 9.76 -8.12 -26.16
C LEU A 66 10.26 -7.38 -27.40
N LYS A 67 10.73 -6.13 -27.26
CA LYS A 67 11.35 -5.36 -28.35
C LYS A 67 12.60 -6.06 -28.89
N ALA A 68 13.48 -6.52 -27.99
CA ALA A 68 14.66 -7.29 -28.36
C ALA A 68 14.31 -8.59 -29.11
N LYS A 69 13.25 -9.31 -28.69
CA LYS A 69 12.76 -10.50 -29.41
C LYS A 69 12.15 -10.19 -30.77
N LEU A 70 11.58 -9.00 -30.93
CA LEU A 70 10.97 -8.53 -32.18
C LEU A 70 12.00 -7.89 -33.13
N ASN A 71 13.29 -7.79 -32.74
CA ASN A 71 14.32 -7.08 -33.49
C ASN A 71 13.91 -5.62 -33.86
N VAL A 72 13.18 -4.95 -32.95
CA VAL A 72 12.82 -3.53 -33.05
C VAL A 72 13.60 -2.73 -32.02
#